data_AF-A0A358KJG8-F1
#
_entry.id   AF-A0A358KJG8-F1
#
_cell.length_a   1.000
_cell.length_b   1.000
_cell.length_c   1.000
_cell.angle_alpha   90.00
_cell.angle_beta   90.00
_cell.angle_gamma   90.00
#
_symmetry.space_group_name_H-M   'P 1'
#
loop_
_entity.id
_entity.type
_entity.pdbx_description
1 polymer ?
#
loop_
_entity_poly.entity_id
_entity_poly.type
_entity_poly.pdbx_seq_one_letter_code
_entity_poly.pdbx_strand_id
1 'polypeptide(L)' 'GHVDHGKSTLTAALVDVQSKKGLAEPISYADITKGGTVRDESKTVTIAASHVEYSSEKRHYAHVDCPG' A
#
# COMPACT_ATOMS: atom_id res chain seq x y z
N GLY A 1 7.84 -9.06 5.74
CA GLY A 1 9.18 -8.63 5.28
C GLY A 1 9.72 -7.58 6.23
N HIS A 2 11.04 -7.42 6.33
CA HIS A 2 11.71 -6.52 7.30
C HIS A 2 11.35 -5.03 7.09
N VAL A 3 11.58 -4.18 8.10
CA VAL A 3 11.46 -2.72 8.01
C VAL A 3 12.31 -2.17 6.86
N ASP A 4 11.86 -1.07 6.25
CA ASP A 4 12.49 -0.40 5.10
C ASP A 4 12.67 -1.23 3.80
N HIS A 5 12.19 -2.48 3.73
CA HIS A 5 12.21 -3.30 2.51
C HIS A 5 11.12 -2.91 1.48
N GLY A 6 10.48 -1.75 1.63
CA GLY A 6 9.58 -1.20 0.62
C GLY A 6 8.19 -1.84 0.51
N LYS A 7 7.69 -2.50 1.56
CA LYS A 7 6.34 -3.13 1.58
C LYS A 7 5.24 -2.16 1.18
N SER A 8 5.10 -1.05 1.92
CA SER A 8 4.05 -0.06 1.68
C SER A 8 4.23 0.68 0.36
N THR A 9 5.47 0.88 -0.10
CA THR A 9 5.77 1.45 -1.43
C THR A 9 5.31 0.50 -2.54
N LEU A 10 5.55 -0.80 -2.40
CA LEU A 10 5.09 -1.81 -3.35
C LEU A 10 3.56 -1.91 -3.35
N THR A 11 2.93 -1.86 -2.18
CA THR A 11 1.47 -1.85 -2.04
C THR A 11 0.85 -0.66 -2.78
N ALA A 12 1.41 0.55 -2.62
CA ALA A 12 0.97 1.74 -3.34
C ALA A 12 1.13 1.60 -4.86
N ALA A 13 2.28 1.07 -5.31
CA ALA A 13 2.54 0.86 -6.74
C ALA A 13 1.59 -0.16 -7.37
N LEU A 14 1.23 -1.23 -6.65
CA LEU A 14 0.27 -2.23 -7.11
C LEU A 14 -1.11 -1.61 -7.35
N VAL A 15 -1.61 -0.83 -6.39
CA VAL A 15 -2.91 -0.18 -6.52
C VAL A 15 -2.90 0.86 -7.64
N ASP A 16 -1.86 1.68 -7.76
CA ASP A 16 -1.74 2.69 -8.83
C ASP A 16 -1.74 2.05 -10.22
N VAL A 17 -0.97 0.98 -10.43
CA VAL A 17 -0.92 0.27 -11.71
C VAL A 17 -2.28 -0.37 -12.06
N GLN A 18 -3.00 -0.90 -11.08
CA GLN A 18 -4.30 -1.52 -11.31
C GLN A 18 -5.40 -0.46 -11.49
N SER A 19 -5.31 0.67 -10.80
CA SER A 19 -6.23 1.80 -10.96
C SER A 19 -6.15 2.41 -12.37
N LYS A 20 -4.95 2.51 -12.95
CA LYS A 20 -4.75 2.89 -14.36
C LYS A 20 -5.44 1.96 -15.36
N LYS A 21 -5.78 0.73 -14.95
CA LYS A 21 -6.53 -0.24 -15.75
C LYS A 21 -8.02 -0.29 -15.40
N GLY A 22 -8.49 0.58 -14.49
CA GLY A 22 -9.86 0.54 -13.96
C GLY A 22 -10.15 -0.66 -13.05
N LEU A 23 -9.11 -1.28 -12.49
CA LEU A 23 -9.21 -2.49 -11.67
C LEU A 23 -8.98 -2.25 -10.17
N ALA A 24 -8.80 -1.00 -9.76
CA ALA A 24 -8.66 -0.60 -8.36
C ALA A 24 -9.03 0.88 -8.17
N GLU A 25 -9.48 1.23 -6.98
CA GLU A 25 -9.64 2.63 -6.58
C GLU A 25 -8.26 3.23 -6.27
N PRO A 26 -7.95 4.43 -6.77
CA PRO A 26 -6.66 5.07 -6.51
C PRO A 26 -6.53 5.39 -5.01
N ILE A 27 -5.40 5.00 -4.42
CA ILE A 27 -5.06 5.26 -3.02
C ILE A 27 -3.63 5.78 -2.94
N SER A 28 -3.38 6.77 -2.08
CA SER A 28 -2.05 7.34 -1.93
C SER A 28 -1.19 6.52 -0.96
N TYR A 29 0.12 6.65 -1.07
CA TYR A 29 1.05 6.07 -0.10
C TYR A 29 0.78 6.56 1.34
N ALA A 30 0.38 7.83 1.50
CA ALA A 30 0.04 8.40 2.80
C ALA A 30 -1.20 7.74 3.42
N ASP A 31 -2.19 7.38 2.59
CA ASP A 31 -3.39 6.68 3.05
C ASP A 31 -3.09 5.23 3.42
N ILE A 32 -2.21 4.55 2.67
CA ILE A 32 -1.76 3.17 2.97
C ILE A 32 -0.97 3.14 4.29
N THR A 33 -0.13 4.14 4.52
CA THR A 33 0.71 4.23 5.72
C THR A 33 0.04 5.01 6.85
N LYS A 34 -1.29 5.22 6.79
CA LYS A 34 -2.05 5.97 7.78
C LYS A 34 -1.87 5.39 9.17
N GLY A 35 -1.51 6.25 10.12
CA GLY A 35 -1.18 5.85 11.49
C GLY A 35 0.27 5.38 11.67
N GLY A 36 1.09 5.38 10.61
CA GLY A 36 2.53 5.29 10.69
C GLY A 36 3.18 6.59 11.20
N THR A 37 4.45 6.51 11.58
CA THR A 37 5.24 7.69 11.99
C THR A 37 6.10 8.16 10.82
N VAL A 38 5.96 9.44 10.46
CA VAL A 38 6.80 10.09 9.45
C VAL A 38 8.21 10.22 9.99
N ARG A 39 9.17 9.57 9.33
CA ARG A 39 10.59 9.60 9.70
C ARG A 39 11.33 10.70 8.93
N ASP A 40 10.99 10.88 7.67
CA ASP A 40 11.44 11.98 6.82
C ASP A 40 10.38 12.27 5.73
N GLU A 41 10.59 13.30 4.92
CA GLU A 41 9.65 13.73 3.87
C GLU A 41 9.26 12.62 2.89
N SER A 42 10.10 11.59 2.73
CA SER A 42 9.91 10.49 1.79
C SER A 42 9.58 9.15 2.45
N LYS A 43 9.65 9.05 3.79
CA LYS A 43 9.55 7.79 4.52
C LYS A 43 8.59 7.88 5.69
N THR A 44 7.57 7.03 5.64
CA THR A 44 6.68 6.76 6.76
C THR A 44 6.87 5.32 7.21
N VAL A 45 7.16 5.13 8.50
CA VAL A 45 7.24 3.80 9.11
C VAL A 45 5.82 3.39 9.51
N THR A 46 5.30 2.38 8.85
CA THR A 46 3.98 1.79 9.13
C THR A 46 3.96 1.18 10.53
N ILE A 47 2.98 1.56 11.35
CA ILE A 47 2.81 1.06 12.74
C ILE A 47 1.61 0.12 12.85
N ALA A 48 0.56 0.36 12.07
CA ALA A 48 -0.65 -0.44 12.04
C ALA A 48 -0.79 -1.15 10.70
N ALA A 49 -1.41 -2.33 10.71
CA ALA A 49 -1.75 -3.00 9.46
C ALA A 49 -2.80 -2.18 8.71
N SER A 50 -2.60 -2.01 7.40
CA SER A 50 -3.59 -1.38 6.52
C SER A 50 -4.15 -2.39 5.53
N HIS A 51 -5.40 -2.16 5.13
CA HIS A 51 -6.09 -3.01 4.17
C HIS A 51 -6.31 -2.21 2.90
N VAL A 52 -5.92 -2.78 1.76
CA VAL A 52 -6.19 -2.21 0.44
C VAL A 52 -6.81 -3.25 -0.46
N GLU A 53 -7.65 -2.79 -1.38
CA GLU A 53 -8.34 -3.65 -2.33
C GLU A 53 -7.89 -3.32 -3.76
N TYR A 54 -7.64 -4.37 -4.54
CA TYR A 54 -7.39 -4.27 -5.97
C TYR A 54 -7.76 -5.58 -6.64
N SER A 55 -8.06 -5.53 -7.93
CA SER A 55 -8.39 -6.71 -8.73
C SER A 55 -7.36 -6.95 -9.82
N SER A 56 -7.26 -8.18 -10.29
CA SER A 56 -6.77 -8.51 -11.63
C SER A 56 -7.94 -9.02 -12.48
N GLU A 57 -7.70 -9.31 -13.75
CA GLU A 57 -8.72 -9.90 -14.65
C GLU A 57 -9.34 -11.20 -14.10
N LYS A 58 -8.65 -11.91 -13.21
CA LYS A 58 -9.05 -13.24 -12.73
C LYS A 58 -9.52 -13.27 -11.28
N ARG A 59 -9.14 -12.29 -10.45
CA ARG A 59 -9.32 -12.37 -8.99
C ARG A 59 -9.46 -10.98 -8.38
N HIS A 60 -10.26 -10.91 -7.33
CA HIS A 60 -10.29 -9.78 -6.39
C HIS A 60 -9.34 -10.07 -5.23
N TYR A 61 -8.58 -9.06 -4.77
CA TYR A 61 -7.64 -9.19 -3.66
C TYR A 61 -7.97 -8.17 -2.57
N ALA A 62 -8.06 -8.64 -1.33
CA ALA A 62 -7.91 -7.83 -0.14
C ALA A 62 -6.47 -8.04 0.36
N HIS A 63 -5.64 -7.02 0.24
CA HIS A 63 -4.22 -7.06 0.59
C HIS A 63 -4.02 -6.39 1.95
N VAL A 64 -3.33 -7.08 2.85
CA VAL A 64 -2.95 -6.54 4.17
C VAL A 64 -1.49 -6.11 4.14
N ASP A 65 -1.24 -4.81 4.22
CA ASP A 65 0.10 -4.24 4.36
C ASP A 65 0.46 -4.17 5.85
N CYS A 66 1.52 -4.88 6.24
CA CYS A 66 1.90 -5.01 7.64
C CYS A 66 3.17 -4.21 7.97
N PRO A 67 3.34 -3.78 9.24
CA PRO A 67 4.61 -3.27 9.73
C PRO A 67 5.76 -4.27 9.52
N GLY A 68 6.99 -3.73 9.43
CA GLY A 68 8.22 -4.49 9.22
C GLY A 68 8.98 -4.83 10.48
#